data_AF-A0A9Q3C589-F1
#
_entry.id   AF-A0A9Q3C589-F1
#
_cell.length_a   1.000
_cell.length_b   1.000
_cell.length_c   1.000
_cell.angle_alpha   90.00
_cell.angle_beta   90.00
_cell.angle_gamma   90.00
#
_symmetry.space_group_name_H-M   'P 1'
#
loop_
_entity.id
_entity.type
_entity.pdbx_description
1 polymer ?
#
loop_
_entity_poly.entity_id
_entity_poly.type
_entity_poly.pdbx_seq_one_letter_code
_entity_poly.pdbx_strand_id
1 'polypeptide(L)'
;MKISLKKCDSGFVEIESLRHIVSALSLGIDKHKVAAVLLDPIPQNMKEIMSFVGFSSYCRQHLKEFAILAKSLHRICHQQTVFQMTQERIKVSEKIRKALTEAPLLLMPDWNIPFKLYIDACGDGLGAALHQVQIINGKPIEVPVC
;
A
#
# COMPACT_ATOMS: atom_id res chain seq x y z
N MET A 1 23.02 -17.74 16.66
CA MET A 1 21.73 -17.06 16.38
C MET A 1 20.94 -17.00 17.69
N LYS A 2 20.50 -15.82 18.16
CA LYS A 2 19.67 -15.67 19.37
C LYS A 2 18.26 -15.26 18.95
N ILE A 3 17.24 -15.95 19.43
CA ILE A 3 15.83 -15.67 19.13
C ILE A 3 15.21 -14.93 20.32
N SER A 4 14.43 -13.89 20.05
CA SER A 4 13.66 -13.17 21.08
C SER A 4 12.27 -13.79 21.19
N LEU A 5 12.04 -14.61 22.22
CA LEU A 5 10.76 -15.30 22.44
C LEU A 5 9.58 -14.34 22.59
N LYS A 6 9.80 -13.11 23.08
CA LYS A 6 8.77 -12.07 23.19
C LYS A 6 8.29 -11.52 21.85
N LYS A 7 9.03 -11.75 20.77
CA LYS A 7 8.71 -11.30 19.40
C LYS A 7 8.40 -12.50 18.49
N CYS A 8 8.10 -13.64 19.08
CA CYS A 8 7.92 -14.91 18.38
C CYS A 8 6.45 -15.29 18.45
N ASP A 9 5.74 -15.11 17.34
CA ASP A 9 4.35 -15.54 17.18
C ASP A 9 4.34 -16.87 16.40
N SER A 10 3.69 -17.89 16.94
CA SER A 10 3.65 -19.23 16.34
C SER A 10 2.28 -19.88 16.52
N GLY A 11 1.85 -20.66 15.53
CA GLY A 11 0.58 -21.38 15.55
C GLY A 11 -0.66 -20.52 15.24
N PHE A 12 -0.48 -19.29 14.77
CA PHE A 12 -1.57 -18.40 14.37
C PHE A 12 -1.90 -18.54 12.88
N VAL A 13 -3.18 -18.36 12.53
CA VAL A 13 -3.67 -18.34 11.14
C VAL A 13 -3.26 -17.05 10.42
N GLU A 14 -3.12 -15.96 11.17
CA GLU A 14 -2.67 -14.65 10.72
C GLU A 14 -1.65 -14.09 11.71
N ILE A 15 -0.58 -13.45 11.20
CA ILE A 15 0.49 -12.86 12.01
C ILE A 15 0.78 -11.44 11.51
N GLU A 16 0.96 -10.50 12.42
CA GLU A 16 1.45 -9.17 12.07
C GLU A 16 2.97 -9.21 11.84
N SER A 17 3.42 -8.89 10.63
CA SER A 17 4.83 -8.85 10.29
C SER A 17 5.13 -7.69 9.35
N LEU A 18 6.20 -6.95 9.65
CA LEU A 18 6.66 -5.83 8.81
C LEU A 18 5.55 -4.84 8.41
N ARG A 19 4.56 -4.59 9.28
CA ARG A 19 3.39 -3.70 9.03
C ARG A 19 2.35 -4.27 8.06
N HIS A 20 2.39 -5.57 7.82
CA HIS A 20 1.35 -6.32 7.11
C HIS A 20 0.72 -7.34 8.05
N ILE A 21 -0.52 -7.70 7.76
CA ILE A 21 -1.17 -8.90 8.28
C ILE A 21 -0.90 -9.99 7.26
N VAL A 22 -0.08 -10.97 7.65
CA VAL A 22 0.31 -12.09 6.79
C VAL A 22 -0.50 -13.30 7.20
N SER A 23 -1.22 -13.89 6.25
CA SER A 23 -1.86 -15.19 6.39
C SER A 23 -1.31 -16.15 5.34
N ALA A 24 -1.65 -17.44 5.44
CA ALA A 24 -1.31 -18.41 4.42
C ALA A 24 -1.91 -18.09 3.04
N LEU A 25 -2.99 -17.29 3.01
CA LEU A 25 -3.76 -17.01 1.79
C LEU A 25 -3.59 -15.58 1.29
N SER A 26 -3.22 -14.64 2.17
CA SER A 26 -3.27 -13.22 1.85
C SER A 26 -2.26 -12.38 2.61
N LEU A 27 -1.88 -11.27 1.98
CA LEU A 27 -1.16 -10.16 2.54
C LEU A 27 -2.10 -8.95 2.66
N GLY A 28 -2.40 -8.54 3.89
CA GLY A 28 -3.19 -7.36 4.20
C GLY A 28 -2.33 -6.23 4.78
N ILE A 29 -2.85 -5.01 4.73
CA ILE A 29 -2.26 -3.89 5.49
C ILE A 29 -2.73 -4.00 6.95
N ASP A 30 -1.82 -3.76 7.89
CA ASP A 30 -2.19 -3.62 9.29
C ASP A 30 -3.18 -2.46 9.50
N LYS A 31 -4.40 -2.82 9.92
CA LYS A 31 -5.51 -1.90 10.17
C LYS A 31 -5.21 -0.90 11.29
N HIS A 32 -4.38 -1.24 12.27
CA HIS A 32 -4.00 -0.32 13.35
C HIS A 32 -3.12 0.82 12.82
N LYS A 33 -2.20 0.51 11.89
CA LYS A 33 -1.38 1.52 11.22
C LYS A 33 -2.20 2.39 10.28
N VAL A 34 -3.13 1.80 9.54
CA VAL A 34 -4.07 2.56 8.69
C VAL A 34 -4.92 3.51 9.54
N ALA A 35 -5.43 3.04 10.69
CA ALA A 35 -6.19 3.89 11.61
C ALA A 35 -5.36 5.05 12.18
N ALA A 36 -4.08 4.82 12.50
CA ALA A 36 -3.18 5.90 12.91
C ALA A 36 -3.02 6.96 11.80
N VAL A 37 -2.84 6.51 10.55
CA VAL A 37 -2.73 7.40 9.38
C VAL A 37 -4.06 8.07 9.03
N LEU A 38 -5.21 7.60 9.49
CA LEU A 38 -6.49 8.32 9.36
C LEU A 38 -6.61 9.44 10.38
N LEU A 39 -6.21 9.16 11.62
CA LEU A 39 -6.34 10.07 12.76
C LEU A 39 -5.28 11.18 12.75
N ASP A 40 -4.17 10.98 12.04
CA ASP A 40 -3.11 11.97 11.93
C ASP A 40 -3.64 13.29 11.33
N PRO A 41 -3.26 14.45 11.87
CA PRO A 41 -3.64 15.74 11.30
C PRO A 41 -3.10 15.90 9.87
N ILE A 42 -3.62 16.92 9.16
CA ILE A 42 -3.07 17.32 7.87
C ILE A 42 -1.59 17.68 8.08
N PRO A 43 -0.65 17.15 7.27
CA PRO A 43 0.77 17.45 7.41
C PRO A 43 1.03 18.96 7.40
N GLN A 44 1.72 19.46 8.41
CA GLN A 44 2.03 20.88 8.59
C GLN A 44 3.48 21.24 8.23
N ASN A 45 4.33 20.24 8.04
CA ASN A 45 5.72 20.44 7.67
C ASN A 45 6.23 19.37 6.69
N MET A 46 7.43 19.64 6.16
CA MET A 46 8.08 18.78 5.17
C MET A 46 8.33 17.35 5.69
N LYS A 47 8.68 17.19 6.97
CA LYS A 47 8.97 15.89 7.57
C LYS A 47 7.72 15.02 7.65
N GLU A 48 6.59 15.61 8.04
CA GLU A 48 5.30 14.93 8.13
C GLU A 48 4.80 14.49 6.75
N ILE A 49 4.89 15.36 5.73
CA ILE A 49 4.43 14.97 4.38
C ILE A 49 5.32 13.87 3.78
N MET A 50 6.63 13.92 3.99
CA MET A 50 7.54 12.85 3.56
C MET A 50 7.24 11.53 4.26
N SER A 51 6.94 11.56 5.56
CA SER A 51 6.52 10.38 6.32
C SER A 51 5.22 9.79 5.76
N PHE A 52 4.21 10.64 5.51
CA PHE A 52 2.93 10.24 4.93
C PHE A 52 3.10 9.63 3.53
N VAL A 53 3.84 10.30 2.65
CA VAL A 53 4.11 9.82 1.29
C VAL A 53 4.92 8.51 1.35
N GLY A 54 5.88 8.38 2.25
CA GLY A 54 6.67 7.17 2.44
C GLY A 54 5.81 5.98 2.86
N PHE A 55 4.93 6.15 3.85
CA PHE A 55 4.00 5.10 4.27
C PHE A 55 3.00 4.74 3.16
N SER A 56 2.43 5.74 2.49
CA SER A 56 1.49 5.51 1.39
C SER A 56 2.17 4.80 0.21
N SER A 57 3.43 5.11 -0.06
CA SER A 57 4.24 4.44 -1.09
C SER A 57 4.57 3.00 -0.72
N TYR A 58 4.76 2.70 0.57
CA TYR A 58 4.93 1.33 1.05
C TYR A 58 3.67 0.48 0.77
N CYS A 59 2.49 1.08 0.96
CA CYS A 59 1.20 0.43 0.73
C CYS A 59 0.72 0.51 -0.74
N ARG A 60 1.55 1.01 -1.68
CA ARG A 60 1.12 1.31 -3.06
C ARG A 60 0.51 0.13 -3.80
N GLN A 61 0.91 -1.09 -3.47
CA GLN A 61 0.42 -2.33 -4.06
C GLN A 61 -1.08 -2.55 -3.84
N HIS A 62 -1.65 -1.93 -2.80
CA HIS A 62 -3.09 -1.97 -2.52
C HIS A 62 -3.84 -0.74 -3.06
N LEU A 63 -3.13 0.25 -3.61
CA LEU A 63 -3.66 1.54 -4.02
C LEU A 63 -3.67 1.66 -5.54
N LYS A 64 -4.86 1.59 -6.14
CA LYS A 64 -5.03 1.79 -7.58
C LYS A 64 -4.53 3.18 -8.01
N GLU A 65 -3.74 3.23 -9.08
CA GLU A 65 -3.25 4.48 -9.68
C GLU A 65 -2.47 5.40 -8.71
N PHE A 66 -1.82 4.82 -7.69
CA PHE A 66 -1.12 5.58 -6.65
C PHE A 66 -0.14 6.62 -7.21
N ALA A 67 0.62 6.28 -8.25
CA ALA A 67 1.59 7.20 -8.87
C ALA A 67 0.93 8.49 -9.38
N ILE A 68 -0.27 8.38 -9.97
CA ILE A 68 -1.04 9.52 -10.48
C ILE A 68 -1.57 10.34 -9.31
N LEU A 69 -2.18 9.67 -8.32
CA LEU A 69 -2.73 10.32 -7.14
C LEU A 69 -1.65 11.07 -6.35
N ALA A 70 -0.52 10.44 -6.07
CA ALA A 70 0.54 10.99 -5.25
C ALA A 70 1.43 12.00 -5.98
N LYS A 71 1.25 12.25 -7.29
CA LYS A 71 2.10 13.15 -8.10
C LYS A 71 2.27 14.53 -7.46
N SER A 72 1.17 15.13 -7.00
CA SER A 72 1.19 16.46 -6.36
C SER A 72 1.88 16.45 -4.99
N LEU A 73 1.82 15.33 -4.27
CA LEU A 73 2.47 15.13 -2.98
C LEU A 73 3.98 14.83 -3.14
N HIS A 74 4.39 14.09 -4.16
CA HIS A 74 5.80 13.90 -4.47
C HIS A 74 6.49 15.21 -4.85
N ARG A 75 5.79 16.11 -5.55
CA ARG A 75 6.32 17.41 -5.97
C ARG A 75 6.61 18.35 -4.79
N ILE A 76 5.76 18.35 -3.75
CA ILE A 76 6.00 19.14 -2.53
C ILE A 76 7.16 18.58 -1.70
N CYS A 77 7.44 17.28 -1.77
CA CYS A 77 8.59 16.68 -1.08
C CYS A 77 9.96 17.05 -1.66
N HIS A 78 10.02 17.74 -2.80
CA HIS A 78 11.28 18.16 -3.42
C HIS A 78 11.89 19.36 -2.68
N GLN A 79 13.21 19.35 -2.45
CA GLN A 79 13.92 20.36 -1.64
C GLN A 79 13.78 21.80 -2.16
N GLN A 80 13.51 21.96 -3.45
CA GLN A 80 13.36 23.26 -4.11
C GLN A 80 11.92 23.79 -4.10
N THR A 81 10.97 23.04 -3.54
CA THR A 81 9.55 23.41 -3.54
C THR A 81 9.18 24.03 -2.20
N VAL A 82 8.50 25.19 -2.23
CA VAL A 82 7.90 25.79 -1.03
C VAL A 82 6.83 24.85 -0.48
N PHE A 83 6.95 24.52 0.81
CA PHE A 83 5.93 23.72 1.49
C PHE A 83 4.63 24.52 1.58
N GLN A 84 3.60 24.07 0.87
CA GLN A 84 2.27 24.65 0.92
C GLN A 84 1.21 23.57 0.75
N MET A 85 0.35 23.41 1.75
CA MET A 85 -0.72 22.42 1.68
C MET A 85 -1.97 23.03 1.06
N THR A 86 -1.99 23.09 -0.28
CA THR A 86 -3.12 23.59 -1.08
C THR A 86 -4.35 22.69 -0.94
N GLN A 87 -5.55 23.21 -1.21
CA GLN A 87 -6.80 22.42 -1.21
C GLN A 87 -6.72 21.17 -2.10
N GLU A 88 -6.03 21.23 -3.25
CA GLU A 88 -5.82 20.06 -4.13
C GLU A 88 -5.04 18.95 -3.40
N ARG A 89 -3.89 19.29 -2.81
CA ARG A 89 -3.05 18.35 -2.04
C ARG A 89 -3.80 17.77 -0.83
N ILE A 90 -4.66 18.56 -0.17
CA ILE A 90 -5.49 18.07 0.94
C ILE A 90 -6.46 17.00 0.44
N LYS A 91 -7.20 17.29 -0.64
CA LYS A 91 -8.10 16.31 -1.27
C LYS A 91 -7.38 15.04 -1.69
N VAL A 92 -6.16 15.16 -2.22
CA VAL A 92 -5.33 13.99 -2.57
C VAL A 92 -4.94 13.17 -1.34
N SER A 93 -4.52 13.81 -0.25
CA SER A 93 -4.18 13.12 0.99
C SER A 93 -5.40 12.37 1.56
N GLU A 94 -6.58 12.99 1.54
CA GLU A 94 -7.84 12.36 1.96
C GLU A 94 -8.21 11.16 1.09
N LYS A 95 -8.06 11.28 -0.24
CA LYS A 95 -8.29 10.16 -1.17
C LYS A 95 -7.36 8.98 -0.87
N ILE A 96 -6.07 9.24 -0.65
CA ILE A 96 -5.10 8.19 -0.31
C ILE A 96 -5.46 7.53 1.02
N ARG A 97 -5.82 8.32 2.04
CA ARG A 97 -6.27 7.81 3.35
C ARG A 97 -7.50 6.91 3.22
N LYS A 98 -8.49 7.33 2.44
CA LYS A 98 -9.69 6.52 2.17
C LYS A 98 -9.34 5.23 1.41
N ALA A 99 -8.50 5.31 0.39
CA ALA A 99 -8.07 4.13 -0.35
C ALA A 99 -7.28 3.14 0.51
N LEU A 100 -6.50 3.62 1.50
CA LEU A 100 -5.82 2.76 2.47
C LEU A 100 -6.79 2.01 3.40
N THR A 101 -7.96 2.59 3.70
CA THR A 101 -9.00 1.91 4.51
C THR A 101 -9.80 0.89 3.73
N GLU A 102 -9.99 1.13 2.44
CA GLU A 102 -10.75 0.26 1.54
C GLU A 102 -9.85 -0.73 0.80
N ALA A 103 -8.54 -0.68 1.09
CA ALA A 103 -7.50 -1.46 0.44
C ALA A 103 -7.82 -2.97 0.49
N PRO A 104 -7.92 -3.65 -0.67
CA PRO A 104 -8.16 -5.08 -0.71
C PRO A 104 -6.94 -5.84 -0.20
N LEU A 105 -7.19 -7.05 0.33
CA LEU A 105 -6.14 -8.02 0.60
C LEU A 105 -5.49 -8.44 -0.73
N LEU A 106 -4.17 -8.49 -0.77
CA LEU A 106 -3.44 -9.13 -1.86
C LEU A 106 -3.40 -10.63 -1.58
N LEU A 107 -3.67 -11.46 -2.58
CA LEU A 107 -3.53 -12.90 -2.38
C LEU A 107 -2.06 -13.31 -2.46
N MET A 108 -1.72 -14.34 -1.70
CA MET A 108 -0.41 -14.96 -1.85
C MET A 108 -0.30 -15.60 -3.24
N PRO A 109 0.83 -15.42 -3.94
CA PRO A 109 1.03 -16.04 -5.23
C PRO A 109 1.10 -17.56 -5.09
N ASP A 110 0.45 -18.27 -5.99
CA ASP A 110 0.65 -19.70 -6.18
C ASP A 110 1.73 -19.91 -7.24
N TRP A 111 2.85 -20.49 -6.84
CA TRP A 111 4.02 -20.69 -7.69
C TRP A 111 3.82 -21.75 -8.78
N ASN A 112 2.72 -22.51 -8.71
CA ASN A 112 2.41 -23.56 -9.68
C ASN A 112 1.54 -23.07 -10.85
N ILE A 113 1.02 -21.83 -10.79
CA ILE A 113 0.17 -21.24 -11.84
C ILE A 113 0.87 -20.04 -12.50
N PRO A 114 0.58 -19.75 -13.78
CA PRO A 114 1.23 -18.66 -14.49
C PRO A 114 0.83 -17.29 -13.93
N PHE A 115 1.80 -16.39 -13.91
CA PHE A 115 1.59 -14.97 -13.60
C PHE A 115 1.17 -14.19 -14.85
N LYS A 116 0.34 -13.16 -14.65
CA LYS A 116 0.02 -12.13 -15.63
C LYS A 116 0.58 -10.80 -15.17
N LEU A 117 1.47 -10.22 -15.96
CA LEU A 117 2.02 -8.90 -15.69
C LEU A 117 1.36 -7.87 -16.61
N TYR A 118 0.63 -6.94 -16.02
CA TYR A 118 0.13 -5.76 -16.71
C TYR A 118 1.12 -4.63 -16.53
N ILE A 119 1.47 -3.98 -17.62
CA ILE A 119 2.37 -2.82 -17.63
C ILE A 119 1.67 -1.71 -18.41
N ASP A 120 1.65 -0.52 -17.85
CA ASP A 120 1.19 0.69 -18.54
C ASP A 120 2.24 1.79 -18.37
N ALA A 121 2.53 2.52 -19.45
CA ALA A 121 3.58 3.51 -19.48
C ALA A 121 3.12 4.74 -20.27
N CYS A 122 3.42 5.92 -19.74
CA CYS A 122 3.23 7.19 -20.41
C CYS A 122 4.46 8.09 -20.19
N GLY A 123 4.51 9.25 -20.86
CA GLY A 123 5.63 10.18 -20.74
C GLY A 123 5.88 10.69 -19.30
N ASP A 124 4.88 10.57 -18.42
CA ASP A 124 4.94 10.99 -17.03
C ASP A 124 5.28 9.87 -16.03
N GLY A 125 5.19 8.58 -16.43
CA GLY A 125 5.38 7.48 -15.48
C GLY A 125 5.10 6.08 -16.02
N LEU A 126 5.52 5.08 -15.23
CA LEU A 126 5.37 3.65 -15.49
C LEU A 126 4.63 2.99 -14.32
N GLY A 127 3.62 2.18 -14.62
CA GLY A 127 2.87 1.36 -13.68
C GLY A 127 2.94 -0.11 -14.06
N ALA A 128 2.90 -0.98 -13.05
CA ALA A 128 2.78 -2.42 -13.25
C ALA A 128 1.90 -3.06 -12.19
N ALA A 129 1.17 -4.10 -12.56
CA ALA A 129 0.36 -4.92 -11.66
C ALA A 129 0.57 -6.41 -11.98
N LEU A 130 0.86 -7.20 -10.94
CA LEU A 130 1.07 -8.63 -11.03
C LEU A 130 -0.20 -9.36 -10.60
N HIS A 131 -0.75 -10.17 -11.49
CA HIS A 131 -2.03 -10.86 -11.32
C HIS A 131 -1.87 -12.37 -11.49
N GLN A 132 -2.79 -13.12 -10.90
CA GLN A 132 -2.96 -14.56 -11.16
C GLN A 132 -4.44 -14.92 -11.23
N VAL A 133 -4.78 -16.00 -11.96
CA VAL A 133 -6.12 -16.56 -11.97
C VAL A 133 -6.18 -17.66 -10.90
N GLN A 134 -6.74 -17.32 -9.73
CA GLN A 134 -6.87 -18.25 -8.60
C GLN A 134 -8.32 -18.71 -8.44
N ILE A 135 -8.53 -19.91 -7.88
CA ILE A 135 -9.88 -20.40 -7.59
C ILE A 135 -10.33 -19.86 -6.25
N ILE A 136 -11.30 -18.95 -6.27
CA ILE A 136 -11.91 -18.34 -5.09
C ILE A 136 -13.38 -18.70 -5.08
N ASN A 137 -13.87 -19.31 -4.00
CA ASN A 137 -15.26 -19.78 -3.88
C ASN A 137 -15.72 -20.67 -5.06
N GLY A 138 -14.82 -21.53 -5.55
CA GLY A 138 -15.09 -22.47 -6.64
C GLY A 138 -15.13 -21.83 -8.04
N LYS A 139 -14.77 -20.55 -8.19
CA LYS A 139 -14.71 -19.87 -9.49
C LYS A 139 -13.30 -19.37 -9.78
N PRO A 140 -12.82 -19.45 -11.03
CA PRO A 140 -11.56 -18.80 -11.42
C PRO A 140 -11.76 -17.28 -11.43
N ILE A 141 -11.03 -16.58 -10.59
CA ILE A 141 -11.05 -15.12 -10.50
C ILE A 141 -9.62 -14.62 -10.72
N GLU A 142 -9.47 -13.64 -11.60
CA GLU A 142 -8.21 -12.94 -11.75
C GLU A 142 -8.08 -11.87 -10.67
N VAL A 143 -6.99 -11.94 -9.91
CA VAL A 143 -6.76 -11.11 -8.72
C VAL A 143 -5.31 -10.64 -8.68
N PRO A 144 -5.05 -9.46 -8.09
CA PRO A 144 -3.69 -9.02 -7.82
C PRO A 144 -3.04 -9.89 -6.75
N VAL A 145 -1.78 -10.24 -6.96
CA VAL A 145 -0.96 -11.02 -6.03
C VAL A 145 0.25 -10.21 -5.56
N CYS A 146 0.78 -10.52 -4.37
CA CYS A 146 1.95 -9.84 -3.82
C CYS A 146 3.28 -10.30 -4.44
#